data_AF-A0A7J8NIE5-F1
#
_entry.id   AF-A0A7J8NIE5-F1
#
_cell.length_a   1.000
_cell.length_b   1.000
_cell.length_c   1.000
_cell.angle_alpha   90.00
_cell.angle_beta   90.00
_cell.angle_gamma   90.00
#
_symmetry.space_group_name_H-M   'P 1'
#
loop_
_entity.id
_entity.type
_entity.pdbx_description
1 polymer ?
#
loop_
_entity_poly.entity_id
_entity_poly.type
_entity_poly.pdbx_seq_one_letter_code
_entity_poly.pdbx_strand_id
1 'polypeptide(L)'
;GESTAENCQILQTRVNRFKSNKEDLDTTRLKGYSCEVQFTDKELDIIEMAVYGDVIRPGNQCRCRTIAEMLGQYKSKDNLAACKLPLGKESI
;
A
#
# COMPACT_ATOMS: atom_id res chain seq x y z
N GLY A 1 -1.41 15.75 -19.36
CA GLY A 1 -0.16 15.07 -19.75
C GLY A 1 -0.35 13.58 -19.70
N GLU A 2 0.63 12.82 -20.17
CA GLU A 2 0.67 11.36 -20.00
C GLU A 2 0.81 11.00 -18.51
N SER A 3 0.08 9.97 -18.07
CA SER A 3 0.19 9.48 -16.68
C SER A 3 1.36 8.51 -16.59
N THR A 4 2.40 8.88 -15.86
CA THR A 4 3.60 8.06 -15.64
C THR A 4 3.75 7.78 -14.16
N ALA A 5 4.46 6.71 -13.79
CA ALA A 5 4.61 6.34 -12.39
C ALA A 5 5.24 7.47 -11.56
N GLU A 6 6.11 8.27 -12.18
CA GLU A 6 6.83 9.39 -11.57
C GLU A 6 5.94 10.62 -11.32
N ASN A 7 4.79 10.73 -12.00
CA ASN A 7 3.86 11.85 -11.85
C ASN A 7 2.53 11.47 -11.18
N CYS A 8 2.33 10.19 -10.86
CA CYS A 8 1.15 9.69 -10.17
C CYS A 8 1.13 10.14 -8.71
N GLN A 9 0.13 10.95 -8.35
CA GLN A 9 -0.16 11.33 -6.96
C GLN A 9 -1.26 10.42 -6.42
N ILE A 10 -1.00 9.72 -5.31
CA ILE A 10 -2.04 8.97 -4.61
C ILE A 10 -2.92 9.97 -3.84
N LEU A 11 -4.14 10.17 -4.35
CA LEU A 11 -5.14 11.03 -3.74
C LEU A 11 -6.38 10.22 -3.39
N GLN A 12 -6.98 10.50 -2.23
CA GLN A 12 -8.32 10.01 -1.91
C GLN A 12 -9.29 10.46 -3.01
N THR A 13 -10.27 9.62 -3.39
CA THR A 13 -11.19 9.91 -4.52
C THR A 13 -11.86 11.29 -4.40
N ARG A 14 -12.24 11.71 -3.19
CA ARG A 14 -12.83 13.03 -2.94
C ARG A 14 -11.85 14.17 -3.26
N VAL A 15 -10.61 14.03 -2.82
CA VAL A 15 -9.53 15.00 -3.09
C VAL A 15 -9.17 15.02 -4.56
N ASN A 16 -9.10 13.85 -5.21
CA ASN A 16 -8.84 13.75 -6.65
C ASN A 16 -9.95 14.44 -7.48
N ARG A 17 -11.22 14.22 -7.12
CA ARG A 17 -12.35 14.92 -7.74
C ARG A 17 -12.32 16.43 -7.51
N PHE A 18 -11.91 16.86 -6.32
CA PHE A 18 -11.74 18.28 -6.02
C PHE A 18 -10.60 18.91 -6.84
N LYS A 19 -9.48 18.19 -6.97
CA LYS A 19 -8.32 18.58 -7.78
C LYS A 19 -8.70 18.71 -9.25
N SER A 20 -9.39 17.72 -9.82
CA SER A 20 -9.77 17.69 -11.23
C SER A 20 -8.56 18.04 -12.12
N ASN A 21 -8.72 18.96 -13.08
CA ASN A 21 -7.68 19.52 -13.93
C ASN A 21 -7.09 20.85 -13.41
N LYS A 22 -7.29 21.22 -12.15
CA LYS A 22 -6.75 22.47 -11.60
C LYS A 22 -5.26 22.31 -11.32
N GLU A 23 -4.47 23.25 -11.83
CA GLU A 23 -3.01 23.26 -11.67
C GLU A 23 -2.55 24.14 -10.49
N ASP A 24 -3.29 25.21 -10.16
CA ASP A 24 -2.97 26.15 -9.06
C ASP A 24 -3.51 25.74 -7.68
N LEU A 25 -3.52 24.44 -7.37
CA LEU A 25 -3.93 23.97 -6.05
C LEU A 25 -2.72 23.72 -5.15
N ASP A 26 -2.58 24.56 -4.13
CA ASP A 26 -1.60 24.35 -3.08
C ASP A 26 -1.89 23.06 -2.29
N THR A 27 -0.81 22.38 -1.90
CA THR A 27 -0.82 21.19 -1.05
C THR A 27 -1.60 21.40 0.25
N THR A 28 -1.59 22.60 0.84
CA THR A 28 -2.35 22.91 2.05
C THR A 28 -3.86 22.81 1.82
N ARG A 29 -4.35 23.25 0.65
CA ARG A 29 -5.76 23.13 0.28
C ARG A 29 -6.16 21.69 0.03
N LEU A 30 -5.29 20.90 -0.60
CA LEU A 30 -5.53 19.47 -0.80
C LEU A 30 -5.58 18.73 0.54
N LYS A 31 -4.64 19.01 1.44
CA LYS A 31 -4.61 18.46 2.80
C LYS A 31 -5.88 18.81 3.58
N GLY A 32 -6.38 20.05 3.48
CA GLY A 32 -7.62 20.46 4.13
C GLY A 32 -8.88 19.76 3.61
N TYR A 33 -8.83 19.15 2.42
CA TYR A 33 -9.93 18.38 1.84
C TYR A 33 -9.78 16.86 2.04
N SER A 34 -8.60 16.42 2.47
CA SER A 34 -8.32 15.03 2.87
C SER A 34 -9.04 14.71 4.17
N CYS A 35 -9.36 13.43 4.37
CA CYS A 35 -9.89 12.97 5.65
C CYS A 35 -8.82 13.14 6.75
N GLU A 36 -9.25 13.51 7.96
CA GLU A 36 -8.41 13.54 9.16
C GLU A 36 -8.17 12.12 9.71
N VAL A 37 -7.78 11.19 8.84
CA VAL A 37 -7.41 9.83 9.21
C VAL A 37 -5.92 9.71 9.00
N GLN A 38 -5.18 9.49 10.08
CA GLN A 38 -3.76 9.19 10.02
C GLN A 38 -3.58 7.69 10.24
N PHE A 39 -3.15 7.01 9.19
CA PHE A 39 -2.76 5.60 9.29
C PHE A 39 -1.36 5.52 9.89
N THR A 40 -1.19 4.60 10.82
CA THR A 40 0.11 4.13 11.27
C THR A 40 0.77 3.32 10.15
N ASP A 41 2.10 3.22 10.19
CA ASP A 41 2.89 2.37 9.28
C ASP A 41 2.31 0.94 9.20
N LYS A 42 1.87 0.38 10.33
CA LYS A 42 1.30 -0.97 10.38
C LYS A 42 -0.01 -1.08 9.60
N GLU A 43 -0.86 -0.05 9.67
CA GLU A 43 -2.13 -0.03 8.92
C GLU A 43 -1.89 0.13 7.43
N LEU A 44 -0.90 0.95 7.05
CA LEU A 44 -0.47 1.07 5.64
C LEU A 44 0.10 -0.25 5.13
N ASP A 45 0.96 -0.91 5.90
CA ASP A 45 1.50 -2.23 5.57
C ASP A 45 0.35 -3.24 5.33
N ILE A 46 -0.70 -3.23 6.16
CA ILE A 46 -1.89 -4.10 5.97
C ILE A 46 -2.62 -3.77 4.66
N ILE A 47 -2.77 -2.49 4.31
CA ILE A 47 -3.44 -2.08 3.07
C ILE A 47 -2.63 -2.53 1.86
N GLU A 48 -1.31 -2.34 1.86
CA GLU A 48 -0.43 -2.79 0.77
C GLU A 48 -0.46 -4.32 0.63
N MET A 49 -0.40 -5.06 1.74
CA MET A 49 -0.56 -6.52 1.75
C MET A 49 -1.89 -6.96 1.14
N ALA A 50 -2.99 -6.23 1.42
CA ALA A 50 -4.31 -6.58 0.92
C ALA A 50 -4.50 -6.25 -0.58
N VAL A 51 -3.89 -5.16 -1.05
CA VAL A 51 -4.09 -4.65 -2.41
C VAL A 51 -3.05 -5.21 -3.39
N TYR A 52 -1.78 -5.24 -2.99
CA TYR A 52 -0.65 -5.62 -3.84
C TYR A 52 -0.09 -7.00 -3.50
N GLY A 53 -0.23 -7.44 -2.25
CA GLY A 53 0.32 -8.73 -1.79
C GLY A 53 1.76 -8.64 -1.30
N ASP A 54 2.34 -7.45 -1.29
CA ASP A 54 3.66 -7.11 -0.77
C ASP A 54 3.61 -5.81 0.02
N VAL A 55 4.69 -5.55 0.75
CA VAL A 55 4.95 -4.25 1.39
C VAL A 55 6.27 -3.77 0.85
N ILE A 56 6.31 -2.56 0.29
CA ILE A 56 7.53 -1.98 -0.27
C ILE A 56 7.71 -0.56 0.26
N ARG A 57 8.47 -0.43 1.35
CA ARG A 57 8.89 0.88 1.87
C ARG A 57 10.32 0.87 2.40
N PRO A 58 10.96 2.04 2.57
CA PRO A 58 12.30 2.11 3.15
C PRO A 58 12.34 1.43 4.51
N GLY A 59 13.17 0.40 4.65
CA GLY A 59 13.34 -0.36 5.89
C GLY A 59 12.32 -1.49 6.14
N ASN A 60 11.30 -1.65 5.29
CA ASN A 60 10.38 -2.80 5.36
C ASN A 60 9.99 -3.27 3.95
N GLN A 61 10.57 -4.39 3.52
CA GLN A 61 10.24 -5.05 2.26
C GLN A 61 9.88 -6.51 2.53
N CYS A 62 8.66 -6.89 2.21
CA CYS A 62 8.20 -8.25 2.43
C CYS A 62 7.13 -8.66 1.41
N ARG A 63 6.94 -9.96 1.27
CA ARG A 63 5.93 -10.55 0.39
C ARG A 63 4.95 -11.42 1.19
N CYS A 64 3.67 -11.33 0.91
CA CYS A 64 2.69 -12.27 1.45
C CYS A 64 2.84 -13.63 0.76
N ARG A 65 2.91 -14.70 1.56
CA ARG A 65 2.90 -16.06 1.02
C ARG A 65 1.57 -16.36 0.35
N THR A 66 1.63 -17.02 -0.81
CA THR A 66 0.45 -17.62 -1.43
C THR A 66 -0.07 -18.79 -0.60
N ILE A 67 -1.31 -19.23 -0.87
CA ILE A 67 -1.88 -20.41 -0.21
C ILE A 67 -1.03 -21.66 -0.49
N ALA A 68 -0.50 -21.83 -1.70
CA ALA A 68 0.36 -22.95 -2.05
C ALA A 68 1.68 -22.96 -1.25
N GLU A 69 2.25 -21.78 -0.96
CA GLU A 69 3.42 -21.64 -0.10
C GLU A 69 3.09 -21.95 1.37
N MET A 70 1.93 -21.50 1.83
CA MET A 70 1.45 -21.81 3.19
C MET A 70 1.16 -23.31 3.39
N LEU A 71 0.67 -24.00 2.35
CA LEU A 71 0.44 -25.45 2.35
C LEU A 71 1.71 -26.28 2.03
N GLY A 72 2.85 -25.63 1.81
CA GLY A 72 4.12 -26.31 1.50
C GLY A 72 4.19 -26.96 0.11
N GLN A 73 3.20 -26.74 -0.75
CA GLN A 73 3.11 -27.30 -2.10
C GLN A 73 4.05 -26.59 -3.08
N TYR A 74 4.43 -25.35 -2.77
CA TYR A 74 5.31 -24.55 -3.60
C TYR A 74 6.32 -23.81 -2.72
N LYS A 75 7.59 -23.81 -3.14
CA LYS A 75 8.64 -22.97 -2.53
C LYS A 75 9.00 -21.88 -3.51
N SER A 76 8.74 -20.63 -3.12
CA SER A 76 9.14 -19.48 -3.93
C SER A 76 10.66 -19.44 -4.08
N LYS A 77 11.12 -19.05 -5.26
CA LYS A 77 12.54 -18.75 -5.56
C LYS A 77 12.92 -17.31 -5.22
N ASP A 78 11.93 -16.53 -4.80
CA ASP A 78 12.09 -15.14 -4.39
C ASP A 78 12.82 -15.10 -3.04
N ASN A 79 13.83 -14.24 -2.94
CA ASN A 79 14.62 -14.06 -1.72
C ASN A 79 13.96 -13.10 -0.73
N LEU A 80 12.84 -12.47 -1.10
CA LEU A 80 12.09 -11.57 -0.22
C LEU A 80 11.49 -12.34 0.96
N ALA A 81 11.66 -11.77 2.16
CA ALA A 81 11.12 -12.33 3.39
C ALA A 81 9.59 -12.29 3.40
N ALA A 82 8.97 -13.25 4.08
CA ALA A 82 7.52 -13.26 4.23
C ALA A 82 7.06 -12.14 5.17
N CYS A 83 5.96 -11.46 4.82
CA CYS A 83 5.35 -10.47 5.70
C CYS A 83 4.85 -11.09 7.01
N LYS A 84 5.00 -10.34 8.12
CA LYS A 84 4.38 -10.72 9.40
C LYS A 84 2.89 -10.45 9.32
N LEU A 85 2.08 -11.51 9.30
CA LEU A 85 0.63 -11.38 9.22
C LEU A 85 0.06 -10.75 10.51
N PRO A 86 -0.95 -9.85 10.39
CA PRO A 86 -1.54 -9.17 11.55
C PRO A 86 -2.32 -10.11 12.48
N LEU A 87 -2.79 -11.25 11.96
CA LEU A 87 -3.34 -12.35 12.74
C LEU A 87 -2.37 -13.52 12.60
N GLY A 88 -1.43 -13.62 13.53
CA GLY A 88 -0.66 -14.84 13.69
C GLY A 88 -1.61 -15.96 14.09
N LYS A 89 -2.18 -16.68 13.11
CA LYS A 89 -2.48 -18.08 13.33
C LYS A 89 -1.13 -18.78 13.37
N GLU A 90 -0.49 -18.76 14.53
CA GLU A 90 0.36 -19.88 14.90
C GLU A 90 -0.47 -21.14 14.67
N SER A 91 0.07 -22.03 13.86
CA SER A 91 -0.55 -23.23 13.35
C SER A 91 -1.32 -23.97 14.46
N ILE A 92 -2.59 -24.30 14.19
CA ILE A 92 -3.22 -25.48 14.81
C ILE A 92 -2.72 -26.70 14.05
#